data_AF-A0A5J4E4R8-F1
#
_entry.id   AF-A0A5J4E4R8-F1
#
_cell.length_a   1.000
_cell.length_b   1.000
_cell.length_c   1.000
_cell.angle_alpha   90.00
_cell.angle_beta   90.00
_cell.angle_gamma   90.00
#
_symmetry.space_group_name_H-M   'P 1'
#
loop_
_entity.id
_entity.type
_entity.pdbx_description
1 polymer ?
#
loop_
_entity_poly.entity_id
_entity_poly.type
_entity_poly.pdbx_seq_one_letter_code
_entity_poly.pdbx_strand_id
1 'polypeptide(L)' 'MPHEPVIRKSFKLVGLMVVIQVFLGIATLLLQVPVWLGAMHWAGALLLFGAILFNVHALSRL' A
#
# COMPACT_ATOMS: atom_id res chain seq x y z
N MET A 1 -11.12 13.49 -20.19
CA MET A 1 -10.19 14.01 -19.15
C MET A 1 -9.04 13.02 -18.99
N PRO A 2 -7.84 13.28 -19.54
CA PRO A 2 -6.77 12.29 -19.75
C PRO A 2 -6.14 11.66 -18.48
N HIS A 3 -6.58 12.04 -17.28
CA HIS A 3 -6.07 11.55 -15.99
C HIS A 3 -6.84 10.35 -15.41
N GLU A 4 -8.05 10.05 -15.91
CA GLU A 4 -8.91 8.95 -15.43
C GLU A 4 -8.25 7.54 -15.40
N PRO A 5 -7.55 7.09 -16.46
CA PRO A 5 -7.00 5.72 -16.49
C PRO A 5 -5.81 5.54 -15.54
N VAL A 6 -5.04 6.61 -15.31
CA VAL A 6 -3.88 6.60 -14.39
C VAL A 6 -4.35 6.48 -12.95
N ILE A 7 -5.36 7.27 -12.55
CA ILE A 7 -5.96 7.20 -11.22
C ILE A 7 -6.54 5.81 -10.97
N ARG A 8 -7.31 5.27 -11.94
CA ARG A 8 -7.89 3.92 -11.82
C ARG A 8 -6.85 2.81 -11.64
N LYS A 9 -5.74 2.88 -12.38
CA LYS A 9 -4.62 1.93 -12.24
C LYS A 9 -3.95 2.08 -10.87
N SER A 10 -3.77 3.31 -10.40
CA SER A 10 -3.19 3.59 -9.08
C SER A 10 -4.03 3.01 -7.94
N PHE A 11 -5.36 3.17 -7.98
CA PHE A 11 -6.27 2.59 -6.99
C PHE A 11 -6.19 1.06 -6.93
N LYS A 12 -6.08 0.39 -8.08
CA LYS A 12 -5.89 -1.07 -8.12
C LYS A 12 -4.57 -1.50 -7.48
N LEU A 13 -3.49 -0.77 -7.73
CA LEU A 13 -2.18 -1.05 -7.13
C LEU A 13 -2.19 -0.83 -5.61
N VAL A 14 -2.83 0.24 -5.13
CA VAL A 14 -3.05 0.48 -3.70
C VAL A 14 -3.86 -0.65 -3.07
N GLY A 15 -4.96 -1.07 -3.70
CA GLY A 15 -5.77 -2.20 -3.22
C GLY A 15 -4.98 -3.51 -3.13
N LEU A 16 -4.16 -3.81 -4.15
CA LEU A 16 -3.26 -4.98 -4.11
C LEU A 16 -2.24 -4.89 -2.97
N MET A 17 -1.63 -3.72 -2.77
CA MET A 17 -0.69 -3.50 -1.67
C MET A 17 -1.33 -3.65 -0.29
N VAL A 18 -2.59 -3.23 -0.11
CA VAL A 18 -3.34 -3.48 1.14
C VAL A 18 -3.44 -4.98 1.42
N VAL A 19 -3.84 -5.76 0.43
CA VAL A 19 -3.97 -7.22 0.58
C VAL A 19 -2.62 -7.84 0.96
N ILE A 20 -1.54 -7.46 0.27
CA ILE A 20 -0.18 -7.91 0.60
C ILE A 20 0.18 -7.54 2.05
N GLN A 21 -0.09 -6.31 2.49
CA GLN A 21 0.24 -5.87 3.85
C GLN A 21 -0.54 -6.61 4.93
N VAL A 22 -1.81 -6.94 4.68
CA VAL A 22 -2.63 -7.76 5.59
C VAL A 22 -2.01 -9.14 5.77
N PHE A 23 -1.69 -9.83 4.66
CA PHE A 23 -1.06 -11.15 4.73
C PHE A 23 0.33 -11.09 5.39
N LEU A 24 1.10 -10.04 5.09
CA LEU A 24 2.42 -9.85 5.67
C LEU A 24 2.34 -9.62 7.18
N GLY A 25 1.39 -8.80 7.63
CA GLY A 25 1.11 -8.54 9.05
C GLY A 25 0.65 -9.79 9.82
N ILE A 26 -0.21 -10.60 9.21
CA ILE A 26 -0.62 -11.90 9.77
C ILE A 26 0.61 -12.83 9.87
N ALA A 27 1.42 -12.91 8.81
CA ALA A 27 2.61 -13.73 8.79
C ALA A 27 3.64 -13.31 9.85
N THR A 28 3.82 -12.01 10.12
CA THR A 28 4.66 -11.53 11.23
C THR A 28 4.21 -12.06 12.57
N LEU A 29 2.90 -12.04 12.85
CA LEU A 29 2.38 -12.54 14.13
C LEU A 29 2.52 -14.06 14.25
N LEU A 30 2.16 -14.80 13.19
CA LEU A 30 2.25 -16.26 13.18
C LEU A 30 3.69 -16.77 13.35
N LEU A 31 4.66 -16.06 12.78
CA LEU A 31 6.08 -16.42 12.83
C LEU A 31 6.85 -15.78 14.00
N GLN A 32 6.15 -15.28 15.03
CA GLN A 32 6.76 -14.71 16.25
C GLN A 32 7.62 -13.46 16.00
N VAL A 33 7.11 -12.55 15.15
CA VAL A 33 7.68 -11.23 14.85
C VAL A 33 9.15 -11.29 14.38
N PRO A 34 9.45 -12.04 13.30
CA PRO A 34 10.81 -12.09 12.78
C PRO A 34 11.19 -10.72 12.18
N VAL A 35 12.40 -10.25 12.51
CA VAL A 35 12.85 -8.87 12.21
C VAL A 35 12.74 -8.53 10.73
N TRP A 36 13.15 -9.44 9.83
CA TRP A 36 13.12 -9.18 8.39
C TRP A 36 11.69 -9.03 7.85
N LEU A 37 10.75 -9.84 8.36
CA LEU A 37 9.35 -9.80 7.94
C LEU A 37 8.66 -8.56 8.50
N GLY A 38 8.98 -8.20 9.75
CA GLY A 38 8.55 -6.94 10.36
C GLY A 38 9.07 -5.73 9.60
N ALA A 39 10.34 -5.74 9.18
CA ALA A 39 10.93 -4.70 8.36
C ALA A 39 10.24 -4.59 6.98
N MET A 40 9.94 -5.72 6.33
CA MET A 40 9.18 -5.73 5.07
C MET A 40 7.77 -5.18 5.25
N HIS A 41 7.09 -5.51 6.36
CA HIS A 41 5.77 -5.00 6.69
C HIS A 41 5.80 -3.49 6.90
N TRP A 42 6.72 -3.00 7.74
CA TRP A 42 6.85 -1.57 8.02
C TRP A 42 7.26 -0.76 6.80
N ALA A 43 8.26 -1.20 6.04
CA ALA A 43 8.69 -0.53 4.83
C ALA A 43 7.56 -0.48 3.78
N GLY A 44 6.86 -1.61 3.60
CA GLY A 44 5.75 -1.66 2.66
C GLY A 44 4.52 -0.86 3.12
N ALA A 45 4.29 -0.73 4.44
CA ALA A 45 3.27 0.16 4.98
C ALA A 45 3.59 1.65 4.69
N LEU A 46 4.86 2.05 4.79
CA LEU A 46 5.29 3.41 4.41
C LEU A 46 5.08 3.68 2.91
N LEU A 47 5.39 2.71 2.05
CA LEU A 47 5.13 2.82 0.61
C LEU A 47 3.63 2.90 0.31
N LEU A 48 2.81 2.07 0.96
CA LEU A 48 1.36 2.11 0.83
C LEU A 48 0.79 3.46 1.30
N PHE A 49 1.28 3.99 2.42
CA PHE A 49 0.89 5.29 2.93
C PHE A 49 1.23 6.41 1.93
N GLY A 50 2.44 6.42 1.38
CA GLY A 50 2.85 7.37 0.35
C GLY A 50 1.97 7.29 -0.91
N ALA A 51 1.62 6.08 -1.36
CA ALA A 51 0.73 5.87 -2.50
C ALA A 51 -0.70 6.37 -2.25
N ILE A 52 -1.22 6.18 -1.02
CA ILE A 52 -2.52 6.72 -0.61
C ILE A 52 -2.50 8.24 -0.60
N LEU A 53 -1.47 8.86 0.00
CA LEU A 53 -1.30 10.31 -0.01
C LEU A 53 -1.24 10.86 -1.44
N PHE A 54 -0.50 10.20 -2.33
CA PHE A 54 -0.45 10.58 -3.75
C PHE A 54 -1.83 10.52 -4.40
N ASN A 55 -2.60 9.46 -4.18
CA ASN A 55 -3.96 9.33 -4.74
C ASN A 55 -4.91 10.38 -4.19
N VAL A 56 -4.87 10.66 -2.88
CA VAL A 56 -5.69 11.69 -2.25
C VAL A 56 -5.32 13.08 -2.79
N HIS A 57 -4.02 13.37 -2.95
CA HIS A 57 -3.56 14.62 -3.55
C HIS A 57 -3.99 14.75 -5.02
N ALA A 58 -3.91 13.67 -5.80
CA ALA A 58 -4.36 13.68 -7.18
C ALA A 58 -5.87 13.94 -7.27
N LEU A 59 -6.67 13.31 -6.40
CA LEU A 59 -8.12 13.53 -6.34
C LEU A 59 -8.49 14.94 -5.90
N SER A 60 -7.76 15.55 -4.98
CA SER A 60 -8.04 16.93 -4.53
C SER A 60 -7.68 18.01 -5.56
N ARG A 61 -7.00 17.62 -6.65
CA ARG A 61 -6.62 18.48 -7.77
C ARG A 61 -7.51 18.31 -9.01
N LEU A 62 -8.49 17.39 -8.95
CA LEU A 62 -9.56 17.24 -9.95
C LEU A 62 -10.68 18.26 -9.70
#